data_AF-A0A954HWG6-F1
#
_entry.id   AF-A0A954HWG6-F1
#
_cell.length_a   1.000
_cell.length_b   1.000
_cell.length_c   1.000
_cell.angle_alpha   90.00
_cell.angle_beta   90.00
_cell.angle_gamma   90.00
#
_symmetry.space_group_name_H-M   'P 1'
#
loop_
_entity.id
_entity.type
_entity.pdbx_description
1 polymer ?
#
loop_
_entity_poly.entity_id
_entity_poly.type
_entity_poly.pdbx_seq_one_letter_code
_entity_poly.pdbx_strand_id
1 'polypeptide(L)'
;MRKLVTIATVAAVLGVLTTGPKSAQAQKQYMDAFLAKYTKLSDEDQAKKCGICHGAKSKKERSDYAKALEKALGEKKVKDVEKINAALTEVEGKEYEDGKTYGSLLNDGHLPPGFSE
;
A
#
# COMPACT_ATOMS: atom_id res chain seq x y z
N MET A 1 -14.08 -53.05 0.78
CA MET A 1 -13.71 -52.02 -0.21
C MET A 1 -13.80 -50.64 0.45
N ARG A 2 -12.84 -49.76 0.15
CA ARG A 2 -12.73 -48.32 0.49
C ARG A 2 -12.09 -47.93 1.84
N LYS A 3 -10.76 -48.09 1.83
CA LYS A 3 -9.69 -47.09 2.08
C LYS A 3 -9.66 -46.34 3.44
N LEU A 4 -8.60 -46.70 4.18
CA LEU A 4 -7.82 -45.95 5.17
C LEU A 4 -7.38 -44.55 4.69
N VAL A 5 -6.75 -43.80 5.64
CA VAL A 5 -5.80 -42.66 5.50
C VAL A 5 -6.45 -41.30 5.86
N THR A 6 -5.97 -40.43 6.76
CA THR A 6 -4.84 -40.37 7.72
C THR A 6 -5.05 -39.14 8.63
N ILE A 7 -4.58 -39.24 9.87
CA ILE A 7 -4.50 -38.17 10.90
C ILE A 7 -3.44 -37.12 10.51
N ALA A 8 -3.72 -35.83 10.70
CA ALA A 8 -2.67 -34.81 10.93
C ALA A 8 -3.21 -33.59 11.69
N THR A 9 -2.82 -33.50 12.96
CA THR A 9 -2.85 -32.33 13.85
C THR A 9 -2.16 -31.10 13.25
N VAL A 10 -2.75 -29.92 13.39
CA VAL A 10 -2.01 -28.63 13.33
C VAL A 10 -2.33 -27.82 14.57
N ALA A 11 -1.25 -27.49 15.28
CA ALA A 11 -1.21 -26.74 16.52
C ALA A 11 -1.71 -25.30 16.35
N ALA A 12 -2.63 -24.87 17.20
CA ALA A 12 -2.98 -23.48 17.38
C ALA A 12 -1.95 -22.81 18.29
N VAL A 13 -0.97 -22.13 17.70
CA VAL A 13 0.01 -21.30 18.43
C VAL A 13 -0.62 -19.94 18.75
N LEU A 14 -0.49 -19.58 20.03
CA LEU A 14 -0.83 -18.31 20.68
C LEU A 14 -0.27 -17.08 19.93
N GLY A 15 -1.07 -16.00 19.91
CA GLY A 15 -0.63 -14.67 19.44
C GLY A 15 -1.40 -13.55 20.14
N VAL A 16 -0.86 -13.12 21.27
CA VAL A 16 -1.28 -12.00 22.13
C VAL A 16 -1.71 -10.76 21.32
N LEU A 17 -2.98 -10.36 21.47
CA LEU A 17 -3.54 -9.15 20.90
C LEU A 17 -3.09 -7.92 21.71
N THR A 18 -1.96 -7.32 21.34
CA THR A 18 -1.57 -6.01 21.87
C THR A 18 -2.49 -4.93 21.29
N THR A 19 -3.22 -4.25 22.16
CA THR A 19 -4.07 -3.09 21.86
C THR A 19 -3.25 -1.80 21.91
N GLY A 20 -2.28 -1.65 21.01
CA GLY A 20 -1.71 -0.33 20.67
C GLY A 20 -2.54 0.38 19.59
N PRO A 21 -2.33 1.69 19.34
CA PRO A 21 -2.98 2.40 18.24
C PRO A 21 -2.58 1.77 16.89
N LYS A 22 -3.41 0.84 16.41
CA LYS A 22 -3.18 -0.01 15.23
C LYS A 22 -3.14 0.75 13.89
N SER A 23 -3.38 2.06 13.88
CA SER A 23 -3.41 2.88 12.66
C SER A 23 -2.02 3.28 12.15
N ALA A 24 -1.04 3.50 13.04
CA ALA A 24 0.28 3.97 12.65
C ALA A 24 1.11 2.89 11.94
N GLN A 25 0.92 1.62 12.31
CA GLN A 25 1.76 0.52 11.82
C GLN A 25 1.45 0.12 10.37
N ALA A 26 0.16 0.09 9.98
CA ALA A 26 -0.20 -0.20 8.59
C ALA A 26 0.34 0.89 7.65
N GLN A 27 0.22 2.16 8.05
CA GLN A 27 0.78 3.29 7.29
C GLN A 27 2.28 3.15 7.04
N LYS A 28 3.03 2.68 8.04
CA LYS A 28 4.48 2.45 7.91
C LYS A 28 4.79 1.41 6.82
N GLN A 29 4.08 0.28 6.80
CA GLN A 29 4.33 -0.79 5.83
C GLN A 29 4.08 -0.37 4.39
N TYR A 30 3.01 0.40 4.14
CA TYR A 30 2.75 0.95 2.80
C TYR A 30 3.86 1.89 2.35
N MET A 31 4.31 2.78 3.24
CA MET A 31 5.37 3.74 2.92
C MET A 31 6.73 3.10 2.77
N ASP A 32 7.08 2.13 3.62
CA ASP A 32 8.32 1.36 3.49
C ASP A 32 8.36 0.63 2.13
N ALA A 33 7.27 -0.04 1.74
CA ALA A 33 7.18 -0.72 0.45
C ALA A 33 7.25 0.26 -0.74
N PHE A 34 6.57 1.41 -0.62
CA PHE A 34 6.61 2.45 -1.63
C PHE A 34 8.03 3.01 -1.84
N LEU A 35 8.71 3.39 -0.76
CA LEU A 35 10.08 3.92 -0.84
C LEU A 35 11.10 2.87 -1.28
N ALA A 36 10.90 1.61 -0.89
CA ALA A 36 11.73 0.51 -1.36
C ALA A 36 11.56 0.24 -2.86
N LYS A 37 10.35 0.41 -3.41
CA LYS A 37 10.08 0.23 -4.84
C LYS A 37 10.53 1.44 -5.67
N TYR A 38 10.34 2.66 -5.17
CA TYR A 38 10.63 3.91 -5.90
C TYR A 38 11.84 4.63 -5.30
N THR A 39 13.03 4.14 -5.62
CA THR A 39 14.30 4.62 -5.05
C THR A 39 14.83 5.92 -5.65
N LYS A 40 14.23 6.38 -6.76
CA LYS A 40 14.63 7.62 -7.46
C LYS A 40 14.03 8.89 -6.87
N LEU A 41 13.20 8.78 -5.85
CA LEU A 41 12.57 9.92 -5.19
C LEU A 41 13.61 10.75 -4.42
N SER A 42 13.59 12.06 -4.63
CA SER A 42 14.43 13.00 -3.88
C SER A 42 14.09 12.99 -2.39
N ASP A 43 15.02 13.42 -1.53
CA ASP A 43 14.75 13.55 -0.08
C ASP A 43 13.57 14.49 0.21
N GLU A 44 13.39 15.51 -0.61
CA GLU A 44 12.25 16.44 -0.54
C GLU A 44 10.92 15.76 -0.87
N ASP A 45 10.90 14.88 -1.86
CA ASP A 45 9.73 14.06 -2.21
C ASP A 45 9.43 13.04 -1.12
N GLN A 46 10.46 12.41 -0.56
CA GLN A 46 10.32 11.51 0.57
C GLN A 46 9.78 12.24 1.82
N ALA A 47 10.01 13.55 1.97
CA ALA A 47 9.42 14.36 3.04
C ALA A 47 7.91 14.62 2.80
N LYS A 48 7.48 14.73 1.53
CA LYS A 48 6.08 14.95 1.12
C LYS A 48 5.26 13.66 1.00
N LYS A 49 5.83 12.51 1.38
CA LYS A 49 5.23 11.16 1.27
C LYS A 49 3.81 11.00 1.81
N CYS A 50 3.45 11.74 2.86
CA CYS A 50 2.10 11.69 3.41
C CYS A 50 1.07 12.33 2.48
N GLY A 51 1.45 13.37 1.74
CA GLY A 51 0.59 14.15 0.83
C GLY A 51 0.23 13.39 -0.45
N ILE A 52 1.00 12.37 -0.81
CA ILE A 52 0.70 11.48 -1.93
C ILE A 52 -0.58 10.70 -1.65
N CYS A 53 -0.82 10.34 -0.39
CA CYS A 53 -1.90 9.44 0.00
C CYS A 53 -3.02 10.12 0.80
N HIS A 54 -2.72 11.24 1.44
CA HIS A 54 -3.62 11.96 2.33
C HIS A 54 -3.71 13.43 1.95
N GLY A 55 -4.87 14.05 2.17
CA GLY A 55 -5.01 15.49 2.04
C GLY A 55 -4.20 16.26 3.09
N ALA A 56 -3.84 17.49 2.73
CA ALA A 56 -3.09 18.38 3.61
C ALA A 56 -3.90 18.76 4.87
N LYS A 57 -5.23 18.84 4.75
CA LYS A 57 -6.13 19.23 5.83
C LYS A 57 -6.56 18.03 6.68
N SER A 58 -6.74 16.85 6.07
CA SER A 58 -7.21 15.67 6.79
C SER A 58 -6.67 14.35 6.23
N LYS A 59 -6.29 13.44 7.13
CA LYS A 59 -5.94 12.05 6.77
C LYS A 59 -7.11 11.26 6.16
N LYS A 60 -8.35 11.73 6.35
CA LYS A 60 -9.55 11.13 5.74
C LYS A 60 -9.71 11.52 4.27
N GLU A 61 -9.12 12.63 3.86
CA GLU A 61 -9.01 13.01 2.47
C GLU A 61 -7.97 12.09 1.83
N ARG A 62 -8.33 11.49 0.70
CA ARG A 62 -7.51 10.51 0.00
C ARG A 62 -7.37 11.01 -1.43
N SER A 63 -6.13 11.12 -1.91
CA SER A 63 -5.84 11.40 -3.31
C SER A 63 -6.41 10.30 -4.21
N ASP A 64 -6.50 10.57 -5.51
CA ASP A 64 -6.93 9.54 -6.46
C ASP A 64 -5.94 8.38 -6.53
N TYR A 65 -4.65 8.64 -6.31
CA TYR A 65 -3.65 7.59 -6.13
C TYR A 65 -3.96 6.69 -4.92
N ALA A 66 -4.29 7.27 -3.76
CA ALA A 66 -4.65 6.47 -2.58
C ALA A 66 -5.92 5.65 -2.78
N LYS A 67 -6.92 6.19 -3.49
CA LYS A 67 -8.13 5.44 -3.84
C LYS A 67 -7.83 4.31 -4.82
N ALA A 68 -6.96 4.56 -5.81
CA ALA A 68 -6.52 3.55 -6.77
C ALA A 68 -5.77 2.40 -6.07
N LEU A 69 -4.92 2.72 -5.09
CA LEU A 69 -4.22 1.74 -4.27
C LEU A 69 -5.16 0.98 -3.33
N GLU A 70 -6.10 1.65 -2.69
CA GLU A 70 -7.12 1.00 -1.85
C GLU A 70 -7.98 0.02 -2.67
N LYS A 71 -8.33 0.40 -3.91
CA LYS A 71 -9.06 -0.48 -4.84
C LYS A 71 -8.23 -1.70 -5.26
N ALA A 72 -6.94 -1.51 -5.55
CA ALA A 72 -6.02 -2.60 -5.91
C ALA A 72 -5.80 -3.57 -4.74
N LEU A 73 -5.74 -3.06 -3.51
CA LEU A 73 -5.61 -3.88 -2.30
C LEU A 73 -6.88 -4.68 -2.00
N GLY A 74 -8.05 -4.19 -2.40
CA GLY A 74 -9.36 -4.84 -2.17
C GLY A 74 -9.83 -4.87 -0.72
N GLU A 75 -8.94 -4.59 0.24
CA GLU A 75 -9.23 -4.58 1.68
C GLU A 75 -8.47 -3.43 2.39
N LYS A 76 -9.02 -2.99 3.52
CA LYS A 76 -8.42 -1.92 4.33
C LYS A 76 -7.41 -2.49 5.32
N LYS A 77 -6.34 -1.75 5.59
CA LYS A 77 -5.32 -2.08 6.60
C LYS A 77 -4.53 -3.37 6.30
N VAL A 78 -4.31 -3.67 5.02
CA VAL A 78 -3.36 -4.70 4.56
C VAL A 78 -2.00 -4.45 5.21
N LYS A 79 -1.44 -5.52 5.78
CA LYS A 79 -0.08 -5.55 6.36
C LYS A 79 0.86 -6.47 5.60
N ASP A 80 0.33 -7.21 4.64
CA ASP A 80 1.09 -8.15 3.83
C ASP A 80 1.89 -7.36 2.79
N VAL A 81 3.22 -7.45 2.88
CA VAL A 81 4.13 -6.68 2.02
C VAL A 81 4.04 -7.13 0.56
N GLU A 82 3.78 -8.41 0.30
CA GLU A 82 3.62 -8.93 -1.06
C GLU A 82 2.34 -8.39 -1.69
N LYS A 83 1.22 -8.41 -0.97
CA LYS A 83 -0.04 -7.77 -1.41
C LYS A 83 0.14 -6.27 -1.65
N ILE A 84 0.90 -5.59 -0.80
CA ILE A 84 1.19 -4.16 -0.97
C ILE A 84 1.99 -3.93 -2.25
N ASN A 85 3.05 -4.70 -2.49
CA ASN A 85 3.86 -4.58 -3.70
C ASN A 85 3.08 -4.94 -4.97
N ALA A 86 2.22 -5.94 -4.92
CA ALA A 86 1.32 -6.29 -6.01
C ALA A 86 0.36 -5.14 -6.31
N ALA A 87 -0.26 -4.55 -5.29
CA ALA A 87 -1.15 -3.42 -5.45
C ALA A 87 -0.42 -2.16 -5.97
N LEU A 88 0.79 -1.89 -5.51
CA LEU A 88 1.63 -0.80 -6.05
C LEU A 88 1.89 -1.02 -7.53
N THR A 89 2.22 -2.25 -7.93
CA THR A 89 2.47 -2.62 -9.34
C THR A 89 1.22 -2.53 -10.20
N GLU A 90 0.04 -2.89 -9.66
CA GLU A 90 -1.22 -2.67 -10.37
C GLU A 90 -1.51 -1.18 -10.60
N VAL A 91 -1.24 -0.34 -9.59
CA VAL A 91 -1.45 1.10 -9.70
C VAL A 91 -0.48 1.76 -10.67
N GLU A 92 0.72 1.22 -10.89
CA GLU A 92 1.66 1.72 -11.91
C GLU A 92 1.03 1.78 -13.30
N GLY A 93 0.13 0.84 -13.63
CA GLY A 93 -0.57 0.79 -14.91
C GLY A 93 -1.78 1.72 -15.02
N LYS A 94 -2.15 2.44 -13.95
CA LYS A 94 -3.30 3.36 -13.97
C LYS A 94 -2.87 4.73 -14.44
N GLU A 95 -3.70 5.33 -15.30
CA GLU A 95 -3.54 6.69 -15.76
C GLU A 95 -4.01 7.69 -14.70
N TYR A 96 -3.27 8.79 -14.56
CA TYR A 96 -3.63 9.91 -13.69
C TYR A 96 -3.95 11.18 -14.49
N GLU A 97 -3.47 11.23 -15.72
CA GLU A 97 -3.84 12.16 -16.78
C GLU A 97 -3.83 11.39 -18.10
N ASP A 98 -4.46 11.93 -19.14
CA ASP A 98 -4.50 11.31 -20.47
C ASP A 98 -3.09 10.97 -20.98
N GLY A 99 -2.82 9.69 -21.22
CA GLY A 99 -1.53 9.20 -21.69
C GLY A 99 -0.40 9.20 -20.64
N LYS A 100 -0.67 9.52 -19.37
CA LYS A 100 0.32 9.51 -18.29
C LYS A 100 -0.07 8.54 -17.18
N THR A 101 0.80 7.56 -16.94
CA THR A 101 0.60 6.55 -15.89
C THR A 101 1.32 6.92 -14.60
N TYR A 102 0.80 6.48 -13.45
CA TYR A 102 1.49 6.65 -12.17
C TYR A 102 2.86 5.98 -12.19
N GLY A 103 2.99 4.84 -12.88
CA GLY A 103 4.25 4.12 -13.00
C GLY A 103 5.32 4.92 -13.71
N SER A 104 5.00 5.59 -14.81
CA SER A 104 5.98 6.46 -15.50
C SER A 104 6.48 7.55 -14.57
N LEU A 105 5.55 8.27 -13.93
CA LEU A 105 5.86 9.38 -13.03
C LEU A 105 6.74 8.96 -11.84
N LEU A 106 6.39 7.86 -11.17
CA LEU A 106 7.10 7.33 -10.01
C LEU A 106 8.50 6.80 -10.39
N ASN A 107 8.61 6.15 -11.56
CA ASN A 107 9.89 5.64 -12.07
C ASN A 107 10.82 6.75 -12.59
N ASP A 108 10.28 7.93 -12.88
CA ASP A 108 11.05 9.13 -13.17
C ASP A 108 11.43 9.92 -11.90
N GLY A 109 11.05 9.42 -10.72
CA GLY A 109 11.39 10.05 -9.44
C GLY A 109 10.46 11.20 -9.05
N HIS A 110 9.27 11.25 -9.63
CA HIS A 110 8.26 12.26 -9.32
C HIS A 110 7.09 11.67 -8.53
N LEU A 111 6.48 12.49 -7.69
CA LEU A 111 5.32 12.09 -6.91
C LEU A 111 4.01 12.24 -7.69
N PRO A 112 3.05 11.31 -7.52
CA PRO A 112 1.68 11.48 -7.98
C PRO A 112 1.08 12.79 -7.49
N PRO A 113 0.13 13.37 -8.25
CA PRO A 113 -0.66 14.47 -7.74
C PRO A 113 -1.28 14.08 -6.40
N GLY A 114 -1.09 14.95 -5.41
CA GLY A 114 -1.67 14.78 -4.09
C GLY A 114 -3.19 14.93 -4.12
N PHE A 115 -3.79 15.05 -2.94
CA PHE A 115 -5.20 15.40 -2.88
C PHE A 115 -5.45 16.80 -3.47
N SER A 116 -6.13 16.85 -4.61
CA SER A 116 -6.76 18.05 -5.14
C SER A 116 -8.21 18.11 -4.62
N GLU A 117 -8.53 19.22 -3.94
CA GLU A 117 -9.87 19.56 -3.47
C GLU A 117 -10.86 19.81 -4.61
#